data_AF-A0A1H2FL14-F1
#
_entry.id   AF-A0A1H2FL14-F1
#
_cell.length_a   1.000
_cell.length_b   1.000
_cell.length_c   1.000
_cell.angle_alpha   90.00
_cell.angle_beta   90.00
_cell.angle_gamma   90.00
#
_symmetry.space_group_name_H-M   'P 1'
#
loop_
_entity.id
_entity.type
_entity.pdbx_description
1 polymer ?
#
loop_
_entity_poly.entity_id
_entity_poly.type
_entity_poly.pdbx_seq_one_letter_code
_entity_poly.pdbx_strand_id
1 'polypeptide(L)'
;MDLTDITSIEKWEAFEKELHKRSGMNSCVYDKNGNRITSYANWANEVCPTVKSYPEGIAAICAIANQYFTSETQKTKEPVVDECDAGFVKFAVPIFYKQEFLGTVGGCGHLLPDGEVETFFIEKAIDKDDLKLEAKVDNVKKTSEQEIKTFIDFVQSYLEDIMPK
;
A
#
# COMPACT_ATOMS: atom_id res chain seq x y z
N MET A 1 -22.68 1.28 -1.38
CA MET A 1 -22.05 0.97 -2.68
C MET A 1 -20.75 0.22 -2.41
N ASP A 2 -20.29 -0.62 -3.32
CA ASP A 2 -18.98 -1.28 -3.24
C ASP A 2 -18.11 -0.91 -4.45
N LEU A 3 -16.80 -1.16 -4.37
CA LEU A 3 -15.86 -0.80 -5.45
C LEU A 3 -16.19 -1.48 -6.78
N THR A 4 -16.82 -2.66 -6.73
CA THR A 4 -17.28 -3.40 -7.92
C THR A 4 -18.51 -2.79 -8.59
N ASP A 5 -19.22 -1.88 -7.90
CA ASP A 5 -20.31 -1.10 -8.49
C ASP A 5 -19.77 0.09 -9.32
N ILE A 6 -18.53 0.55 -9.06
CA ILE A 6 -17.87 1.58 -9.87
C ILE A 6 -17.34 0.98 -11.17
N THR A 7 -16.55 -0.08 -11.05
CA THR A 7 -15.91 -0.74 -12.19
C THR A 7 -15.57 -2.19 -11.85
N SER A 8 -15.31 -3.02 -12.87
CA SER A 8 -15.09 -4.45 -12.65
C SER A 8 -13.77 -4.74 -11.94
N ILE A 9 -13.66 -5.91 -11.30
CA ILE A 9 -12.43 -6.36 -10.62
C ILE A 9 -11.26 -6.40 -11.60
N GLU A 10 -11.48 -6.78 -12.85
CA GLU A 10 -10.44 -6.83 -13.89
C GLU A 10 -9.89 -5.43 -14.20
N LYS A 11 -10.74 -4.40 -14.18
CA LYS A 11 -10.31 -3.02 -14.38
C LYS A 11 -9.55 -2.49 -13.17
N TRP A 12 -9.98 -2.80 -11.96
CA TRP A 12 -9.20 -2.50 -10.74
C TRP A 12 -7.83 -3.19 -10.77
N GLU A 13 -7.79 -4.46 -11.15
CA GLU A 13 -6.54 -5.20 -11.25
C GLU A 13 -5.63 -4.65 -12.35
N ALA A 14 -6.19 -4.27 -13.50
CA ALA A 14 -5.44 -3.59 -14.55
C ALA A 14 -4.84 -2.26 -14.07
N PHE A 15 -5.61 -1.51 -13.27
CA PHE A 15 -5.12 -0.27 -12.66
C PHE A 15 -4.01 -0.51 -11.65
N GLU A 16 -4.14 -1.52 -10.78
CA GLU A 16 -3.06 -1.90 -9.85
C GLU A 16 -1.77 -2.26 -10.61
N LYS A 17 -1.87 -3.01 -11.72
CA LYS A 17 -0.72 -3.35 -12.57
C LYS A 17 -0.06 -2.11 -13.17
N GLU A 18 -0.84 -1.15 -13.65
CA GLU A 18 -0.32 0.10 -14.20
C GLU A 18 0.33 0.98 -13.12
N LEU A 19 -0.30 1.07 -11.93
CA LEU A 19 0.28 1.78 -10.79
C LEU A 19 1.60 1.14 -10.34
N HIS A 20 1.66 -0.19 -10.26
CA HIS A 20 2.91 -0.91 -9.97
C HIS A 20 3.95 -0.66 -11.05
N LYS A 21 3.60 -0.72 -12.33
CA LYS A 21 4.53 -0.46 -13.43
C LYS A 21 5.13 0.95 -13.38
N ARG A 22 4.34 1.95 -12.98
CA ARG A 22 4.80 3.35 -12.87
C ARG A 22 5.64 3.60 -11.63
N SER A 23 5.16 3.14 -10.49
CA SER A 23 5.79 3.43 -9.20
C SER A 23 6.91 2.46 -8.85
N GLY A 24 6.77 1.19 -9.22
CA GLY A 24 7.54 0.07 -8.70
C GLY A 24 7.16 -0.32 -7.27
N MET A 25 6.06 0.22 -6.72
CA MET A 25 5.59 -0.04 -5.35
C MET A 25 4.61 -1.21 -5.30
N ASN A 26 4.39 -1.76 -4.10
CA ASN A 26 3.37 -2.75 -3.80
C ASN A 26 1.97 -2.14 -3.96
N SER A 27 1.43 -2.11 -5.18
CA SER A 27 0.13 -1.51 -5.46
C SER A 27 -1.00 -2.41 -4.99
N CYS A 28 -2.00 -1.80 -4.35
CA CYS A 28 -3.17 -2.49 -3.84
C CYS A 28 -4.42 -1.59 -3.89
N VAL A 29 -5.57 -2.20 -4.16
CA VAL A 29 -6.89 -1.63 -3.89
C VAL A 29 -7.54 -2.40 -2.73
N TYR A 30 -8.01 -1.67 -1.72
CA TYR A 30 -8.70 -2.20 -0.55
C TYR A 30 -10.14 -1.68 -0.49
N ASP A 31 -11.08 -2.53 -0.08
CA ASP A 31 -12.46 -2.14 0.23
C ASP A 31 -12.54 -1.30 1.52
N LYS A 32 -13.75 -0.85 1.85
CA LYS A 32 -14.06 -0.08 3.08
C LYS A 32 -13.74 -0.80 4.39
N ASN A 33 -13.53 -2.11 4.36
CA ASN A 33 -13.16 -2.94 5.51
C ASN A 33 -11.63 -3.21 5.55
N GLY A 34 -10.87 -2.68 4.59
CA GLY A 34 -9.44 -2.94 4.46
C GLY A 34 -9.09 -4.28 3.82
N ASN A 35 -10.06 -4.98 3.20
CA ASN A 35 -9.80 -6.21 2.47
C ASN A 35 -9.36 -5.90 1.04
N ARG A 36 -8.35 -6.61 0.54
CA ARG A 36 -7.93 -6.48 -0.84
C ARG A 36 -9.00 -7.03 -1.78
N ILE A 37 -9.34 -6.29 -2.85
CA ILE A 37 -10.38 -6.71 -3.80
C ILE A 37 -9.83 -7.47 -5.02
N THR A 38 -8.52 -7.41 -5.27
CA THR A 38 -7.85 -8.08 -6.40
C THR A 38 -6.89 -9.17 -5.94
N SER A 39 -6.50 -10.05 -6.86
CA SER A 39 -5.58 -11.17 -6.60
C SER A 39 -4.12 -10.87 -6.99
N TYR A 40 -3.84 -9.67 -7.50
CA TYR A 40 -2.58 -9.35 -8.15
C TYR A 40 -1.38 -9.32 -7.20
N ALA A 41 -0.61 -10.40 -7.08
CA ALA A 41 0.63 -10.36 -6.30
C ALA A 41 1.71 -9.52 -7.02
N ASN A 42 2.27 -8.52 -6.34
CA ASN A 42 3.39 -7.71 -6.81
C ASN A 42 4.30 -7.34 -5.63
N TRP A 43 5.59 -7.19 -5.91
CA TRP A 43 6.62 -6.97 -4.90
C TRP A 43 7.60 -5.88 -5.31
N ALA A 44 7.66 -4.82 -4.50
CA ALA A 44 8.59 -3.71 -4.62
C ALA A 44 9.97 -4.03 -4.02
N ASN A 45 10.04 -5.03 -3.15
CA ASN A 45 11.23 -5.49 -2.46
C ASN A 45 11.07 -6.94 -1.99
N GLU A 46 12.15 -7.53 -1.48
CA GLU A 46 12.20 -8.92 -1.00
C GLU A 46 11.86 -9.09 0.50
N VAL A 47 11.79 -7.98 1.24
CA VAL A 47 11.43 -7.97 2.67
C VAL A 47 9.93 -8.20 2.85
N CYS A 48 9.08 -7.49 2.11
CA CYS A 48 7.63 -7.60 2.16
C CYS A 48 7.09 -9.03 1.95
N PRO A 49 7.54 -9.82 0.96
CA PRO A 49 7.12 -11.22 0.84
C PRO A 49 7.62 -12.08 2.01
N THR A 50 8.77 -11.76 2.60
CA THR A 50 9.26 -12.45 3.81
C THR A 50 8.32 -12.18 4.99
N VAL A 51 8.01 -10.91 5.27
CA VAL A 51 7.07 -10.52 6.33
C VAL A 51 5.70 -11.18 6.13
N LYS A 52 5.17 -11.12 4.90
CA LYS A 52 3.86 -11.67 4.57
C LYS A 52 3.81 -13.20 4.48
N SER A 53 4.94 -13.89 4.60
CA SER A 53 4.96 -15.35 4.72
C SER A 53 4.62 -15.83 6.14
N TYR A 54 4.59 -14.92 7.11
CA TYR A 54 4.27 -15.19 8.52
C TYR A 54 2.97 -14.48 8.94
N PRO A 55 1.97 -15.20 9.48
CA PRO A 55 0.74 -14.58 9.99
C PRO A 55 1.00 -13.49 11.03
N GLU A 56 2.01 -13.66 11.88
CA GLU A 56 2.44 -12.71 12.90
C GLU A 56 2.97 -11.43 12.25
N GLY A 57 3.79 -11.55 11.22
CA GLY A 57 4.30 -10.41 10.44
C GLY A 57 3.20 -9.66 9.70
N ILE A 58 2.21 -10.38 9.15
CA ILE A 58 1.01 -9.74 8.57
C ILE A 58 0.27 -8.96 9.65
N ALA A 59 -0.03 -9.60 10.77
CA ALA A 59 -0.84 -9.01 11.84
C ALA A 59 -0.16 -7.81 12.50
N ALA A 60 1.14 -7.89 12.75
CA ALA A 60 1.90 -6.88 13.49
C ALA A 60 2.40 -5.70 12.62
N ILE A 61 2.48 -5.85 11.30
CA ILE A 61 3.02 -4.81 10.41
C ILE A 61 1.99 -4.42 9.34
N CYS A 62 1.63 -5.36 8.47
CA CYS A 62 0.85 -5.05 7.27
C CYS A 62 -0.61 -4.67 7.61
N ALA A 63 -1.24 -5.39 8.54
CA ALA A 63 -2.62 -5.18 8.93
C ALA A 63 -2.79 -3.87 9.72
N ILE A 64 -1.90 -3.60 10.68
CA ILE A 64 -1.89 -2.37 11.49
C ILE A 64 -1.69 -1.15 10.58
N ALA A 65 -0.67 -1.16 9.72
CA ALA A 65 -0.48 -0.10 8.74
C ALA A 65 -1.74 0.07 7.87
N ASN A 66 -2.31 -1.01 7.32
CA ASN A 66 -3.49 -0.86 6.47
C ASN A 66 -4.70 -0.28 7.22
N GLN A 67 -4.90 -0.67 8.49
CA GLN A 67 -5.95 -0.13 9.34
C GLN A 67 -5.75 1.37 9.60
N TYR A 68 -4.53 1.80 9.95
CA TYR A 68 -4.19 3.21 10.16
C TYR A 68 -4.50 4.05 8.92
N PHE A 69 -3.96 3.67 7.75
CA PHE A 69 -4.17 4.41 6.50
C PHE A 69 -5.64 4.43 6.08
N THR A 70 -6.37 3.32 6.26
CA THR A 70 -7.81 3.27 5.95
C THR A 70 -8.60 4.22 6.85
N SER A 71 -8.33 4.20 8.16
CA SER A 71 -8.98 5.08 9.14
C SER A 71 -8.68 6.56 8.89
N GLU A 72 -7.41 6.92 8.68
CA GLU A 72 -7.03 8.33 8.49
C GLU A 72 -7.54 8.86 7.15
N THR A 73 -7.42 8.12 6.04
CA THR A 73 -7.98 8.56 4.75
C THR A 73 -9.50 8.69 4.79
N GLN A 74 -10.21 7.81 5.50
CA GLN A 74 -11.66 7.92 5.69
C GLN A 74 -12.04 9.18 6.48
N LYS A 75 -11.27 9.48 7.53
CA LYS A 75 -11.50 10.61 8.44
C LYS A 75 -11.19 11.96 7.80
N THR A 76 -10.04 12.07 7.13
CA THR A 76 -9.57 13.33 6.52
C THR A 76 -10.20 13.56 5.16
N LYS A 77 -10.59 12.49 4.46
CA LYS A 77 -10.99 12.48 3.03
C LYS A 77 -9.87 12.92 2.09
N GLU A 78 -8.64 12.90 2.57
CA GLU A 78 -7.44 13.29 1.83
C GLU A 78 -6.48 12.09 1.70
N PRO A 79 -5.61 12.09 0.68
CA PRO A 79 -4.50 11.15 0.62
C PRO A 79 -3.63 11.20 1.88
N VAL A 80 -3.15 10.04 2.33
CA VAL A 80 -2.22 9.91 3.45
C VAL A 80 -0.92 9.30 2.95
N VAL A 81 0.21 9.85 3.37
CA VAL A 81 1.56 9.34 3.13
C VAL A 81 2.25 9.21 4.48
N ASP A 82 2.76 8.03 4.79
CA ASP A 82 3.46 7.74 6.05
C ASP A 82 4.31 6.48 5.90
N GLU A 83 5.07 6.11 6.91
CA GLU A 83 5.82 4.86 6.95
C GLU A 83 5.00 3.74 7.62
N CYS A 84 5.19 2.50 7.17
CA CYS A 84 4.74 1.33 7.93
C CYS A 84 5.79 0.93 8.97
N ASP A 85 5.43 0.06 9.93
CA ASP A 85 6.34 -0.36 11.01
C ASP A 85 7.60 -1.13 10.54
N ALA A 86 7.68 -1.49 9.25
CA ALA A 86 8.88 -2.04 8.63
C ALA A 86 9.83 -0.96 8.03
N GLY A 87 9.48 0.33 8.16
CA GLY A 87 10.23 1.47 7.63
C GLY A 87 9.91 1.84 6.17
N PHE A 88 9.03 1.08 5.49
CA PHE A 88 8.67 1.40 4.11
C PHE A 88 7.60 2.50 4.04
N VAL A 89 7.82 3.48 3.16
CA VAL A 89 6.81 4.48 2.85
C VAL A 89 5.61 3.82 2.15
N LYS A 90 4.43 4.22 2.59
CA LYS A 90 3.13 3.85 2.07
C LYS A 90 2.35 5.12 1.78
N PHE A 91 1.59 5.11 0.70
CA PHE A 91 0.56 6.09 0.46
C PHE A 91 -0.79 5.41 0.26
N ALA A 92 -1.87 6.09 0.61
CA ALA A 92 -3.23 5.66 0.35
C ALA A 92 -4.08 6.85 -0.08
N VAL A 93 -4.81 6.69 -1.18
CA VAL A 93 -5.78 7.66 -1.69
C VAL A 93 -7.18 7.13 -1.38
N PRO A 94 -8.03 7.91 -0.67
CA PRO A 94 -9.38 7.47 -0.38
C PRO A 94 -10.25 7.42 -1.63
N ILE A 95 -11.12 6.42 -1.70
CA ILE A 95 -12.13 6.27 -2.75
C ILE A 95 -13.48 6.65 -2.14
N PHE A 96 -14.02 7.78 -2.55
CA PHE A 96 -15.36 8.23 -2.16
C PHE A 96 -16.29 8.28 -3.35
N TYR A 97 -17.54 7.88 -3.14
CA TYR A 97 -18.65 8.24 -4.02
C TYR A 97 -19.66 9.07 -3.24
N LYS A 98 -19.85 10.32 -3.66
CA LYS A 98 -20.59 11.34 -2.89
C LYS A 98 -19.96 11.52 -1.50
N GLN A 99 -20.63 11.04 -0.44
CA GLN A 99 -20.13 11.10 0.94
C GLN A 99 -19.82 9.71 1.51
N GLU A 100 -19.99 8.64 0.72
CA GLU A 100 -19.76 7.26 1.16
C GLU A 100 -18.30 6.86 0.88
N PHE A 101 -17.61 6.39 1.91
CA PHE A 101 -16.26 5.83 1.81
C PHE A 101 -16.34 4.39 1.29
N LEU A 102 -15.65 4.11 0.19
CA LEU A 102 -15.70 2.80 -0.46
C LEU A 102 -14.42 1.98 -0.29
N GLY A 103 -13.32 2.62 0.10
CA GLY A 103 -12.02 1.98 0.27
C GLY A 103 -10.85 2.88 -0.07
N THR A 104 -9.70 2.28 -0.35
CA THR A 104 -8.46 3.01 -0.69
C THR A 104 -7.73 2.37 -1.87
N VAL A 105 -6.99 3.19 -2.62
CA VAL A 105 -5.95 2.70 -3.55
C VAL A 105 -4.61 3.27 -3.14
N GLY A 106 -3.54 2.49 -3.21
CA GLY A 106 -2.23 2.98 -2.80
C GLY A 106 -1.07 2.08 -3.18
N GLY A 107 0.09 2.41 -2.63
CA GLY A 107 1.35 1.71 -2.81
C GLY A 107 2.19 1.70 -1.54
N CYS A 108 3.05 0.69 -1.37
CA CYS A 108 4.00 0.58 -0.25
C CYS A 108 5.33 -0.06 -0.70
N GLY A 109 6.36 -0.09 0.14
CA GLY A 109 7.52 -0.97 -0.04
C GLY A 109 8.77 -0.29 -0.59
N HIS A 110 8.80 1.04 -0.71
CA HIS A 110 10.03 1.81 -0.95
C HIS A 110 10.46 2.50 0.34
N LEU A 111 11.67 3.05 0.37
CA LEU A 111 12.15 3.91 1.46
C LEU A 111 12.11 5.38 1.05
N LEU A 112 11.89 6.28 2.00
CA LEU A 112 12.25 7.69 1.82
C LEU A 112 13.79 7.85 1.79
N PRO A 113 14.34 9.00 1.36
CA PRO A 113 15.78 9.17 1.19
C PRO A 113 16.61 8.82 2.43
N ASP A 114 16.10 9.17 3.61
CA ASP A 114 16.74 8.93 4.91
C ASP A 114 16.12 7.76 5.68
N GLY A 115 15.17 7.04 5.07
CA GLY A 115 14.51 5.89 5.68
C GLY A 115 15.40 4.64 5.69
N GLU A 116 15.16 3.77 6.66
CA GLU A 116 15.81 2.47 6.81
C GLU A 116 14.78 1.37 7.04
N VAL A 117 15.18 0.12 6.78
CA VAL A 117 14.31 -1.03 7.06
C VAL A 117 14.47 -1.42 8.52
N GLU A 118 13.35 -1.49 9.25
CA GLU A 118 13.28 -1.84 10.67
C GLU A 118 13.45 -3.36 10.89
N THR A 119 14.60 -3.90 10.49
CA THR A 119 14.89 -5.35 10.53
C THR A 119 14.72 -5.95 11.92
N PHE A 120 15.23 -5.28 12.96
CA PHE A 120 15.08 -5.72 14.35
C PHE A 120 13.61 -5.79 14.78
N PHE A 121 12.81 -4.79 14.43
CA PHE A 121 11.37 -4.81 14.72
C PHE A 121 10.68 -5.96 14.01
N ILE A 122 10.99 -6.18 12.72
CA ILE A 122 10.41 -7.26 11.92
C ILE A 122 10.70 -8.63 12.55
N GLU A 123 11.95 -8.88 12.94
CA GLU A 123 12.36 -10.14 13.57
C GLU A 123 11.66 -10.38 14.92
N LYS A 124 11.51 -9.33 15.72
CA LYS A 124 10.78 -9.41 16.99
C LYS A 124 9.28 -9.58 16.82
N ALA A 125 8.69 -8.94 15.82
CA ALA A 125 7.28 -9.09 15.51
C ALA A 125 6.94 -10.50 15.02
N ILE A 126 7.86 -11.16 14.31
CA ILE A 126 7.71 -12.52 13.78
C ILE A 126 8.21 -13.59 14.76
N ASP A 127 8.89 -13.20 15.84
CA ASP A 127 9.56 -14.08 16.80
C ASP A 127 10.58 -15.04 16.14
N LYS A 128 11.41 -14.47 15.24
CA LYS A 128 12.45 -15.20 14.50
C LYS A 128 13.70 -14.35 14.28
N ASP A 129 14.83 -14.83 14.78
CA ASP A 129 16.12 -14.12 14.71
C ASP A 129 17.01 -14.51 13.48
N ASP A 130 16.53 -15.34 12.53
CA ASP A 130 17.29 -15.74 11.31
C ASP A 130 16.44 -15.57 10.03
N LEU A 131 15.76 -14.43 9.90
CA LEU A 131 14.98 -14.11 8.69
C LEU A 131 15.87 -13.71 7.49
N LYS A 132 17.17 -13.49 7.75
CA LYS A 132 18.19 -13.09 6.77
C LYS A 132 17.74 -11.86 5.99
N LEU A 133 17.24 -10.87 6.72
CA LEU A 133 16.69 -9.65 6.12
C LEU A 133 17.79 -8.74 5.61
N GLU A 134 18.99 -8.77 6.20
CA GLU A 134 20.10 -7.88 5.88
C GLU A 134 20.44 -7.93 4.39
N ALA A 135 20.53 -9.13 3.82
CA ALA A 135 20.79 -9.32 2.39
C ALA A 135 19.65 -8.84 1.48
N LYS A 136 18.44 -8.66 2.01
CA LYS A 136 17.23 -8.23 1.28
C LYS A 136 17.03 -6.72 1.34
N VAL A 137 17.65 -6.03 2.30
CA VAL A 137 17.52 -4.58 2.50
C VAL A 137 18.27 -3.79 1.43
N ASP A 138 19.44 -4.27 1.00
CA ASP A 138 20.32 -3.55 0.07
C ASP A 138 19.66 -3.18 -1.27
N ASN A 139 18.65 -3.95 -1.69
CA ASN A 139 17.95 -3.77 -2.96
C ASN A 139 16.64 -2.99 -2.84
N VAL A 140 16.31 -2.48 -1.65
CA VAL A 140 15.09 -1.69 -1.47
C VAL A 140 15.25 -0.35 -2.19
N LYS A 141 14.36 -0.10 -3.14
CA LYS A 141 14.33 1.15 -3.89
C LYS A 141 13.96 2.33 -2.98
N LYS A 142 14.67 3.44 -3.14
CA LYS A 142 14.31 4.74 -2.55
C LYS A 142 13.37 5.52 -3.47
N THR A 143 12.49 6.31 -2.86
CA THR A 143 11.58 7.25 -3.52
C THR A 143 11.56 8.58 -2.75
N SER A 144 11.20 9.66 -3.42
CA SER A 144 10.98 10.97 -2.80
C SER A 144 9.50 11.25 -2.53
N GLU A 145 9.21 12.20 -1.63
CA GLU A 145 7.85 12.72 -1.42
C GLU A 145 7.27 13.28 -2.73
N GLN A 146 8.10 13.92 -3.55
CA GLN A 146 7.67 14.47 -4.83
C GLN A 146 7.23 13.37 -5.82
N GLU A 147 7.96 12.25 -5.87
CA GLU A 147 7.54 11.08 -6.67
C GLU A 147 6.24 10.47 -6.13
N ILE A 148 6.11 10.31 -4.81
CA ILE A 148 4.87 9.82 -4.20
C ILE A 148 3.69 10.72 -4.56
N LYS A 149 3.88 12.04 -4.53
CA LYS A 149 2.86 12.99 -4.97
C LYS A 149 2.44 12.74 -6.42
N THR A 150 3.38 12.46 -7.33
CA THR A 150 3.01 12.12 -8.72
C THR A 150 2.18 10.84 -8.83
N PHE A 151 2.39 9.85 -7.95
CA PHE A 151 1.58 8.64 -7.90
C PHE A 151 0.18 8.91 -7.34
N ILE A 152 0.07 9.77 -6.33
CA ILE A 152 -1.22 10.23 -5.80
C ILE A 152 -2.01 10.97 -6.87
N ASP A 153 -1.38 11.93 -7.56
CA ASP A 153 -2.01 12.71 -8.63
C ASP A 153 -2.52 11.75 -9.75
N PHE A 154 -1.73 10.74 -10.12
CA PHE A 154 -2.13 9.71 -11.09
C PHE A 154 -3.34 8.89 -10.61
N VAL A 155 -3.37 8.48 -9.34
CA VAL A 155 -4.50 7.76 -8.76
C VAL A 155 -5.75 8.62 -8.73
N GLN A 156 -5.64 9.88 -8.32
CA GLN A 156 -6.77 10.80 -8.28
C GLN A 156 -7.35 11.03 -9.67
N SER A 157 -6.53 11.28 -10.70
CA SER A 157 -7.00 11.40 -12.08
C SER A 157 -7.71 10.14 -12.57
N TYR A 158 -7.18 8.96 -12.26
CA TYR A 158 -7.85 7.71 -12.62
C TYR A 158 -9.21 7.56 -11.94
N LEU A 159 -9.30 7.87 -10.63
CA LEU A 159 -10.56 7.83 -9.89
C LEU A 159 -11.58 8.80 -10.49
N GLU A 160 -11.19 10.04 -10.78
CA GLU A 160 -12.06 11.03 -11.43
C GLU A 160 -12.66 10.54 -12.75
N ASP A 161 -11.87 9.81 -13.56
CA ASP A 161 -12.30 9.29 -14.86
C ASP A 161 -13.31 8.13 -14.75
N ILE A 162 -13.18 7.27 -13.74
CA ILE A 162 -14.03 6.08 -13.57
C ILE A 162 -15.25 6.32 -12.69
N MET A 163 -15.29 7.41 -11.93
CA MET A 163 -16.41 7.69 -11.03
C MET A 163 -17.70 7.97 -11.82
N PRO A 164 -18.84 7.40 -11.39
CA PRO A 164 -20.13 7.76 -11.96
C PRO A 164 -20.41 9.26 -11.78
N LYS A 165 -20.88 9.91 -12.86
CA LYS A 165 -21.24 11.34 -12.85
C LYS A 165 -22.62 11.58 -12.23
#